data_AF-A0A1M3MZE3-F1
#
_entry.id   AF-A0A1M3MZE3-F1
#
_cell.length_a   1.000
_cell.length_b   1.000
_cell.length_c   1.000
_cell.angle_alpha   90.00
_cell.angle_beta   90.00
_cell.angle_gamma   90.00
#
_symmetry.space_group_name_H-M   'P 1'
#
loop_
_entity.id
_entity.type
_entity.pdbx_description
1 polymer ?
#
loop_
_entity_poly.entity_id
_entity_poly.type
_entity_poly.pdbx_seq_one_letter_code
_entity_poly.pdbx_strand_id
1 'polypeptide(L)'
;MAIEARDRRARIGFGIANLAVATFAVIGVFRLLPARWWVVDTGAVVVGLLLGSSGLALLAKAPIAEPLTRAASAVVLVIGLALFTALVTTAGWIGGVYGQVGMSGAIIFGLVSALVLPYIVVLPAVELAWIGPRPMAAPAKPAAVPETDAAMEDGAEEAALESRSRSREHESSTSAVKPKSASNEKKGRR
;
A
#
# COMPACT_ATOMS: atom_id res chain seq x y z
N MET A 1 7.62 -0.59 -11.50
CA MET A 1 8.04 -1.62 -12.47
C MET A 1 9.41 -2.21 -12.08
N ALA A 2 9.55 -2.76 -10.87
CA ALA A 2 10.83 -3.36 -10.41
C ALA A 2 10.81 -4.90 -10.38
N ILE A 3 9.63 -5.53 -10.53
CA ILE A 3 9.47 -6.98 -10.50
C ILE A 3 9.66 -7.62 -11.89
N GLU A 4 9.52 -6.87 -12.99
CA GLU A 4 9.62 -7.45 -14.34
C GLU A 4 11.03 -7.97 -14.67
N ALA A 5 12.06 -7.47 -14.00
CA ALA A 5 13.43 -7.97 -14.12
C ALA A 5 13.80 -9.05 -13.07
N ARG A 6 12.94 -9.31 -12.07
CA ARG A 6 13.21 -10.33 -11.04
C ARG A 6 12.64 -11.69 -11.43
N ASP A 7 13.48 -12.69 -11.18
CA ASP A 7 13.39 -14.09 -11.59
C ASP A 7 11.95 -14.67 -11.66
N ARG A 8 11.49 -15.00 -12.87
CA ARG A 8 10.16 -15.58 -13.13
C ARG A 8 9.90 -16.82 -12.27
N ARG A 9 10.95 -17.59 -11.99
CA ARG A 9 10.92 -18.80 -11.16
C ARG A 9 10.56 -18.47 -9.70
N ALA A 10 11.11 -17.40 -9.15
CA ALA A 10 10.83 -16.98 -7.78
C ALA A 10 9.36 -16.57 -7.61
N ARG A 11 8.81 -15.80 -8.56
CA ARG A 11 7.39 -15.40 -8.53
C ARG A 11 6.44 -16.59 -8.56
N ILE A 12 6.71 -17.57 -9.43
CA ILE A 12 5.89 -18.80 -9.51
C ILE A 12 6.05 -19.61 -8.22
N GLY A 13 7.27 -19.74 -7.70
CA GLY A 13 7.55 -20.43 -6.45
C GLY A 13 6.78 -19.85 -5.27
N PHE A 14 6.85 -18.54 -5.06
CA PHE A 14 6.09 -17.86 -3.99
C PHE A 14 4.58 -17.96 -4.19
N GLY A 15 4.09 -17.82 -5.43
CA GLY A 15 2.67 -17.96 -5.73
C GLY A 15 2.13 -19.37 -5.39
N ILE A 16 2.87 -20.42 -5.78
CA ILE A 16 2.52 -21.80 -5.46
C ILE A 16 2.61 -22.05 -3.95
N ALA A 17 3.67 -21.55 -3.30
CA ALA A 17 3.83 -21.72 -1.86
C ALA A 17 2.69 -21.06 -1.08
N ASN A 18 2.29 -19.83 -1.43
CA ASN A 18 1.18 -19.13 -0.78
C ASN A 18 -0.14 -19.87 -0.97
N LEU A 19 -0.40 -20.41 -2.16
CA LEU A 19 -1.57 -21.25 -2.41
C LEU A 19 -1.55 -22.56 -1.61
N ALA A 20 -0.40 -23.22 -1.53
CA ALA A 20 -0.25 -24.43 -0.76
C ALA A 20 -0.51 -24.16 0.74
N VAL A 21 0.12 -23.13 1.30
CA VAL A 21 -0.08 -22.73 2.70
C VAL A 21 -1.53 -22.32 2.97
N ALA A 22 -2.16 -21.54 2.09
CA ALA A 22 -3.58 -21.19 2.20
C ALA A 22 -4.47 -22.44 2.22
N THR A 23 -4.21 -23.38 1.32
CA THR A 23 -4.97 -24.63 1.21
C THR A 23 -4.80 -25.48 2.46
N PHE A 24 -3.57 -25.67 2.94
CA PHE A 24 -3.29 -26.42 4.16
C PHE A 24 -3.92 -25.76 5.39
N ALA A 25 -3.90 -24.43 5.50
CA ALA A 25 -4.54 -23.72 6.60
C ALA A 25 -6.06 -23.93 6.61
N VAL A 26 -6.72 -23.76 5.46
CA VAL A 26 -8.18 -23.93 5.33
C VAL A 26 -8.58 -25.39 5.57
N ILE A 27 -7.90 -26.35 4.94
CA ILE A 27 -8.21 -27.78 5.15
C ILE A 27 -7.91 -28.17 6.59
N GLY A 28 -6.78 -27.75 7.14
CA GLY A 28 -6.39 -28.00 8.53
C GLY A 28 -7.46 -27.57 9.51
N VAL A 29 -7.92 -26.32 9.39
CA VAL A 29 -8.90 -25.76 10.32
C VAL A 29 -10.29 -26.37 10.13
N PHE A 30 -10.77 -26.48 8.89
CA PHE A 30 -12.16 -26.91 8.69
C PHE A 30 -12.36 -28.43 8.66
N ARG A 31 -11.32 -29.23 8.40
CA ARG A 31 -11.42 -30.70 8.36
C ARG A 31 -10.73 -31.44 9.50
N LEU A 32 -9.62 -30.93 10.04
CA LEU A 32 -8.87 -31.66 11.08
C LEU A 32 -9.21 -31.23 12.50
N LEU A 33 -9.75 -30.02 12.73
CA LEU A 33 -10.14 -29.59 14.08
C LEU A 33 -11.59 -30.04 14.41
N PRO A 34 -11.77 -30.95 15.40
CA PRO A 34 -13.09 -31.38 15.83
C PRO A 34 -13.82 -30.30 16.64
N ALA A 35 -13.08 -29.43 17.34
CA ALA A 35 -13.62 -28.32 18.11
C ALA A 35 -13.50 -27.01 17.30
N ARG A 36 -14.63 -26.51 16.82
CA ARG A 36 -14.71 -25.30 15.99
C ARG A 36 -14.90 -24.07 16.86
N TRP A 37 -13.86 -23.26 16.95
CA TRP A 37 -13.89 -21.99 17.64
C TRP A 37 -13.94 -20.85 16.62
N TRP A 38 -14.93 -19.97 16.72
CA TRP A 38 -15.15 -18.89 15.76
C TRP A 38 -13.92 -17.98 15.57
N VAL A 39 -13.12 -17.79 16.63
CA VAL A 39 -11.87 -17.01 16.57
C VAL A 39 -10.85 -17.66 15.64
N VAL A 40 -10.69 -18.99 15.75
CA VAL A 40 -9.77 -19.78 14.91
C VAL A 40 -10.27 -19.81 13.47
N ASP A 41 -11.56 -20.03 13.28
CA ASP A 41 -12.19 -20.06 11.96
C ASP A 41 -12.03 -18.71 11.24
N THR A 42 -12.26 -17.60 11.94
CA THR A 42 -12.11 -16.24 11.40
C THR A 42 -10.65 -15.98 11.00
N GLY A 43 -9.70 -16.34 11.87
CA GLY A 43 -8.28 -16.22 11.56
C GLY A 43 -7.89 -17.03 10.33
N ALA A 44 -8.36 -18.28 10.23
CA ALA A 44 -8.10 -19.17 9.11
C ALA A 44 -8.66 -18.64 7.79
N VAL A 45 -9.87 -18.08 7.80
CA VAL A 45 -10.49 -17.47 6.62
C VAL A 45 -9.72 -16.24 6.17
N VAL A 46 -9.36 -15.34 7.10
CA VAL A 46 -8.58 -14.13 6.78
C VAL A 46 -7.24 -14.50 6.18
N VAL A 47 -6.48 -15.38 6.84
CA VAL A 47 -5.17 -15.87 6.37
C VAL A 47 -5.31 -16.57 5.02
N GLY A 48 -6.29 -17.47 4.88
CA GLY A 48 -6.55 -18.19 3.63
C GLY A 48 -6.88 -17.25 2.46
N LEU A 49 -7.70 -16.23 2.69
CA LEU A 49 -8.02 -15.22 1.67
C LEU A 49 -6.81 -14.36 1.32
N LEU A 50 -6.03 -13.90 2.30
CA LEU A 50 -4.84 -13.08 2.06
C LEU A 50 -3.77 -13.84 1.26
N LEU A 51 -3.41 -15.06 1.68
CA LEU A 51 -2.45 -15.87 0.95
C LEU A 51 -2.99 -16.34 -0.40
N GLY A 52 -4.26 -16.76 -0.46
CA GLY A 52 -4.91 -17.19 -1.70
C GLY A 52 -4.96 -16.08 -2.73
N SER A 53 -5.43 -14.90 -2.35
CA SER A 53 -5.48 -13.72 -3.22
C SER A 53 -4.09 -13.23 -3.63
N SER A 54 -3.10 -13.26 -2.73
CA SER A 54 -1.70 -12.95 -3.07
C SER A 54 -1.13 -13.95 -4.08
N GLY A 55 -1.30 -15.26 -3.85
CA GLY A 55 -0.81 -16.30 -4.75
C GLY A 55 -1.44 -16.20 -6.15
N LEU A 56 -2.76 -16.01 -6.21
CA LEU A 56 -3.48 -15.75 -7.46
C LEU A 56 -3.00 -14.47 -8.16
N ALA A 57 -2.82 -13.37 -7.42
CA ALA A 57 -2.33 -12.11 -7.99
C ALA A 57 -0.90 -12.23 -8.55
N LEU A 58 -0.02 -12.97 -7.86
CA LEU A 58 1.34 -13.26 -8.32
C LEU A 58 1.35 -14.08 -9.60
N LEU A 59 0.48 -15.11 -9.69
CA LEU A 59 0.34 -15.95 -10.89
C LEU A 59 -0.30 -15.19 -12.06
N ALA A 60 -1.28 -14.34 -11.79
CA ALA A 60 -1.97 -13.51 -12.79
C ALA A 60 -1.15 -12.30 -13.25
N LYS A 61 0.04 -12.05 -12.67
CA LYS A 61 0.88 -10.86 -12.92
C LYS A 61 0.15 -9.53 -12.70
N ALA A 62 -0.78 -9.47 -11.76
CA ALA A 62 -1.56 -8.25 -11.51
C ALA A 62 -0.67 -7.12 -10.95
N PRO A 63 -0.96 -5.84 -11.26
CA PRO A 63 -0.21 -4.70 -10.73
C PRO A 63 -0.37 -4.52 -9.21
N ILE A 64 -1.47 -5.04 -8.65
CA ILE A 64 -1.77 -5.04 -7.21
C ILE A 64 -1.00 -6.15 -6.46
N ALA A 65 -0.33 -7.07 -7.17
CA ALA A 65 0.32 -8.22 -6.54
C ALA A 65 1.38 -7.82 -5.51
N GLU A 66 2.14 -6.76 -5.76
CA GLU A 66 3.21 -6.33 -4.86
C GLU A 66 2.71 -5.78 -3.50
N PRO A 67 1.79 -4.79 -3.45
CA PRO A 67 1.27 -4.31 -2.17
C PRO A 67 0.47 -5.39 -1.43
N LEU A 68 -0.27 -6.23 -2.15
CA LEU A 68 -1.08 -7.29 -1.55
C LEU A 68 -0.22 -8.39 -0.93
N THR A 69 0.80 -8.85 -1.66
CA THR A 69 1.73 -9.87 -1.17
C THR A 69 2.48 -9.36 0.05
N ARG A 70 2.97 -8.12 0.01
CA ARG A 70 3.63 -7.52 1.19
C ARG A 70 2.71 -7.48 2.41
N ALA A 71 1.46 -7.06 2.24
CA ALA A 71 0.49 -7.03 3.33
C ALA A 71 0.21 -8.45 3.86
N ALA A 72 -0.01 -9.41 2.96
CA ALA A 72 -0.21 -10.81 3.32
C ALA A 72 0.97 -11.38 4.09
N SER A 73 2.19 -11.27 3.56
CA SER A 73 3.39 -11.79 4.21
C SER A 73 3.66 -11.10 5.55
N ALA A 74 3.40 -9.79 5.68
CA ALA A 74 3.55 -9.08 6.96
C ALA A 74 2.54 -9.55 8.01
N VAL A 75 1.27 -9.72 7.62
CA VAL A 75 0.21 -10.23 8.52
C VAL A 75 0.54 -11.66 8.97
N VAL A 76 0.91 -12.53 8.02
CA VAL A 76 1.29 -13.92 8.31
C VAL A 76 2.51 -13.98 9.23
N LEU A 77 3.51 -13.12 8.99
CA LEU A 77 4.70 -13.05 9.84
C LEU A 77 4.34 -12.64 11.27
N VAL A 78 3.52 -11.60 11.46
CA VAL A 78 3.08 -11.15 12.80
C VAL A 78 2.31 -12.25 13.51
N ILE A 79 1.34 -12.88 12.82
CA ILE A 79 0.55 -13.98 13.39
C ILE A 79 1.45 -15.17 13.73
N GLY A 80 2.38 -15.54 12.83
CA GLY A 80 3.33 -16.62 13.02
C GLY A 80 4.26 -16.39 14.21
N LEU A 81 4.75 -15.17 14.36
CA LEU A 81 5.61 -14.80 15.47
C LEU A 81 4.83 -14.85 16.80
N ALA A 82 3.61 -14.32 16.83
CA ALA A 82 2.74 -14.40 18.01
C ALA A 82 2.44 -15.86 18.40
N LEU A 83 2.14 -16.72 17.41
CA LEU A 83 1.90 -18.16 17.64
C LEU A 83 3.16 -18.85 18.16
N PHE A 84 4.33 -18.58 17.56
CA PHE A 84 5.60 -19.14 18.01
C PHE A 84 5.94 -18.71 19.43
N THR A 85 5.77 -17.43 19.77
CA THR A 85 5.94 -16.93 21.14
C THR A 85 5.00 -17.65 22.10
N ALA A 86 3.72 -17.79 21.75
CA ALA A 86 2.76 -18.53 22.58
C ALA A 86 3.20 -19.98 22.80
N LEU A 87 3.64 -20.69 21.75
CA LEU A 87 4.12 -22.07 21.84
C LEU A 87 5.34 -22.20 22.77
N VAL A 88 6.33 -21.32 22.62
CA VAL A 88 7.55 -21.36 23.46
C VAL A 88 7.22 -21.00 24.91
N THR A 89 6.38 -19.98 25.14
CA THR A 89 5.95 -19.61 26.49
C THR A 89 5.15 -20.74 27.15
N THR A 90 4.23 -21.38 26.43
CA THR A 90 3.48 -22.53 26.94
C THR A 90 4.39 -23.74 27.21
N ALA A 91 5.35 -24.02 26.33
CA ALA A 91 6.31 -25.10 26.53
C ALA A 91 7.15 -24.87 27.81
N GLY A 92 7.65 -23.64 28.00
CA GLY A 92 8.40 -23.25 29.19
C GLY A 92 7.56 -23.34 30.46
N TRP A 93 6.31 -22.87 30.41
CA TRP A 93 5.39 -22.92 31.55
C TRP A 93 5.04 -24.35 31.94
N ILE A 94 4.70 -25.21 30.97
CA ILE A 94 4.37 -26.62 31.25
C ILE A 94 5.58 -27.36 31.82
N GLY A 95 6.76 -27.16 31.23
CA GLY A 95 8.00 -27.76 31.74
C GLY A 95 8.33 -27.31 33.17
N GLY A 96 8.11 -26.03 33.49
CA GLY A 96 8.37 -25.47 34.81
C GLY A 96 7.37 -25.92 35.88
N VAL A 97 6.08 -25.92 35.57
CA VAL A 97 5.01 -26.23 36.55
C VAL A 97 4.88 -27.73 36.79
N TYR A 98 4.94 -28.55 35.74
CA TYR A 98 4.70 -29.99 35.83
C TYR A 98 6.00 -30.82 35.94
N GLY A 99 7.17 -30.17 35.99
CA GLY A 99 8.47 -30.82 36.09
C GLY A 99 8.68 -31.88 35.00
N GLN A 100 9.09 -33.09 35.40
CA GLN A 100 9.44 -34.16 34.46
C GLN A 100 8.26 -34.64 33.60
N VAL A 101 7.03 -34.60 34.13
CA VAL A 101 5.82 -34.96 33.35
C VAL A 101 5.57 -33.92 32.25
N GLY A 102 5.72 -32.64 32.60
CA GLY A 102 5.59 -31.52 31.65
C GLY A 102 6.67 -31.49 30.56
N MET A 103 7.83 -32.09 30.82
CA MET A 103 8.94 -32.11 29.89
C MET A 103 8.60 -32.81 28.56
N SER A 104 7.77 -33.87 28.62
CA SER A 104 7.28 -34.55 27.41
C SER A 104 6.43 -33.63 26.53
N GLY A 105 5.52 -32.86 27.13
CA GLY A 105 4.70 -31.86 26.43
C GLY A 105 5.54 -30.72 25.87
N ALA A 106 6.52 -30.23 26.63
CA ALA A 106 7.44 -29.18 26.18
C ALA A 106 8.27 -29.61 24.96
N ILE A 107 8.72 -30.87 24.92
CA ILE A 107 9.42 -31.45 23.75
C ILE A 107 8.50 -31.46 22.53
N ILE A 108 7.24 -31.89 22.68
CA ILE A 108 6.27 -31.89 21.57
C ILE A 108 6.05 -30.46 21.07
N PHE A 109 5.83 -29.48 21.96
CA PHE A 109 5.68 -28.08 21.55
C PHE A 109 6.93 -27.52 20.88
N GLY A 110 8.13 -27.90 21.33
CA GLY A 110 9.39 -27.55 20.69
C GLY A 110 9.50 -28.13 19.27
N LEU A 111 9.14 -29.40 19.08
CA LEU A 111 9.14 -30.05 17.77
C LEU A 111 8.10 -29.42 16.83
N VAL A 112 6.89 -29.15 17.32
CA VAL A 112 5.86 -28.43 16.56
C VAL A 112 6.36 -27.05 16.16
N SER A 113 6.98 -26.32 17.09
CA SER A 113 7.55 -25.01 16.81
C SER A 113 8.64 -25.08 15.74
N ALA A 114 9.56 -26.05 15.83
CA ALA A 114 10.62 -26.27 14.85
C ALA A 114 10.06 -26.62 13.46
N LEU A 115 8.96 -27.38 13.40
CA LEU A 115 8.29 -27.71 12.15
C LEU A 115 7.55 -26.51 11.55
N VAL A 116 6.92 -25.68 12.38
CA VAL A 116 6.08 -24.55 11.97
C VAL A 116 6.92 -23.33 11.56
N LEU A 117 8.03 -23.08 12.26
CA LEU A 117 8.92 -21.93 12.05
C LEU A 117 9.34 -21.70 10.57
N PRO A 118 9.83 -22.71 9.81
CA PRO A 118 10.26 -22.49 8.44
C PRO A 118 9.11 -22.03 7.52
N TYR A 119 7.88 -22.47 7.77
CA TYR A 119 6.76 -22.17 6.89
C TYR A 119 6.07 -20.85 7.24
N ILE A 120 5.90 -20.53 8.52
CA ILE A 120 5.14 -19.34 8.93
C ILE A 120 6.05 -18.13 9.19
N VAL A 121 7.35 -18.32 9.47
CA VAL A 121 8.26 -17.20 9.75
C VAL A 121 9.26 -17.02 8.61
N VAL A 122 9.99 -18.08 8.24
CA VAL A 122 11.09 -17.94 7.27
C VAL A 122 10.56 -17.61 5.88
N LEU A 123 9.53 -18.30 5.41
CA LEU A 123 8.95 -18.07 4.08
C LEU A 123 8.44 -16.62 3.89
N PRO A 124 7.56 -16.07 4.75
CA PRO A 124 7.10 -14.69 4.60
C PRO A 124 8.21 -13.66 4.86
N ALA A 125 9.21 -13.96 5.70
CA ALA A 125 10.38 -13.07 5.87
C ALA A 125 11.23 -13.02 4.59
N VAL A 126 11.48 -14.16 3.96
CA VAL A 126 12.18 -14.25 2.67
C VAL A 126 11.37 -13.55 1.56
N GLU A 127 10.04 -13.68 1.57
CA GLU A 127 9.16 -13.01 0.62
C GLU A 127 9.18 -11.48 0.81
N LEU A 128 9.18 -10.98 2.05
CA LEU A 128 9.37 -9.56 2.36
C LEU A 128 10.74 -9.06 1.90
N ALA A 129 11.80 -9.81 2.18
CA ALA A 129 13.16 -9.48 1.78
C ALA A 129 13.29 -9.46 0.24
N TRP A 130 12.59 -10.35 -0.44
CA TRP A 130 12.53 -10.39 -1.90
C TRP A 130 11.70 -9.26 -2.51
N ILE A 131 10.63 -8.81 -1.86
CA ILE A 131 9.86 -7.64 -2.33
C ILE A 131 10.64 -6.33 -2.08
N GLY A 132 11.48 -6.29 -1.04
CA GLY A 132 12.36 -5.16 -0.73
C GLY A 132 11.64 -3.96 -0.09
N PRO A 133 12.39 -2.96 0.43
CA PRO A 133 11.82 -1.77 1.04
C PRO A 133 10.92 -1.01 0.06
N ARG A 134 9.80 -0.47 0.54
CA ARG A 134 8.99 0.44 -0.30
C ARG A 134 9.86 1.67 -0.49
N PRO A 135 10.05 2.20 -1.71
CA PRO A 135 10.59 3.53 -1.85
C PRO A 135 9.62 4.45 -1.14
N MET A 136 10.00 4.90 0.06
CA MET A 136 9.28 5.91 0.81
C MET A 136 9.25 7.11 -0.13
N ALA A 137 8.05 7.52 -0.54
CA ALA A 137 7.88 8.65 -1.44
C ALA A 137 8.72 9.79 -0.88
N ALA A 138 9.75 10.19 -1.62
CA ALA A 138 10.67 11.21 -1.18
C ALA A 138 9.82 12.40 -0.72
N PRO A 139 10.07 12.96 0.48
CA PRO A 139 9.29 14.09 0.97
C PRO A 139 9.26 15.10 -0.16
N ALA A 140 8.06 15.40 -0.65
CA ALA A 140 7.86 16.23 -1.82
C ALA A 140 8.78 17.43 -1.65
N LYS A 141 9.81 17.51 -2.49
CA LYS A 141 10.80 18.59 -2.44
C LYS A 141 9.98 19.86 -2.27
N PRO A 142 10.11 20.59 -1.15
CA PRO A 142 9.27 21.75 -0.87
C PRO A 142 9.25 22.54 -2.16
N ALA A 143 8.05 22.64 -2.77
CA ALA A 143 7.89 23.36 -4.01
C ALA A 143 8.59 24.68 -3.77
N ALA A 144 9.70 24.91 -4.48
CA ALA A 144 10.50 26.10 -4.31
C ALA A 144 9.49 27.22 -4.38
N VAL A 145 9.35 27.96 -3.28
CA VAL A 145 8.47 29.12 -3.22
C VAL A 145 8.84 29.91 -4.46
N PRO A 146 7.92 30.12 -5.42
CA PRO A 146 8.25 30.90 -6.60
C PRO A 146 8.78 32.21 -6.05
N GLU A 147 10.04 32.49 -6.36
CA GLU A 147 10.78 33.69 -6.00
C GLU A 147 10.05 34.85 -6.70
N THR A 148 8.95 35.28 -6.08
CA THR A 148 8.00 36.28 -6.58
C THR A 148 8.39 37.66 -6.05
N ASP A 149 9.67 37.88 -5.77
CA ASP A 149 10.18 39.15 -5.22
C ASP A 149 11.25 39.81 -6.10
N ALA A 150 11.71 39.18 -7.20
CA ALA A 150 12.78 39.75 -8.03
C ALA A 150 12.31 40.36 -9.37
N ALA A 151 11.05 40.23 -9.76
CA ALA A 151 10.54 40.70 -11.06
C ALA A 151 9.63 41.94 -10.98
N MET A 152 9.42 42.52 -9.79
CA MET A 152 8.52 43.67 -9.62
C MET A 152 9.22 45.04 -9.51
N GLU A 153 10.54 45.11 -9.65
CA GLU A 153 11.25 46.41 -9.68
C GLU A 153 11.50 46.94 -11.12
N ASP A 154 11.64 46.09 -12.14
CA ASP A 154 11.89 46.57 -13.53
C ASP A 154 10.61 46.92 -14.31
N GLY A 155 9.44 46.37 -13.95
CA GLY A 155 8.19 46.60 -14.68
C GLY A 155 7.40 47.86 -14.29
N ALA A 156 7.75 48.48 -13.15
CA ALA A 156 7.04 49.66 -12.66
C ALA A 156 7.43 50.95 -13.43
N GLU A 157 8.67 51.04 -13.92
CA GLU A 157 9.11 52.20 -14.72
C GLU A 157 8.52 52.18 -16.14
N GLU A 158 8.39 51.00 -16.77
CA GLU A 158 7.85 50.90 -18.14
C GLU A 158 6.34 51.19 -18.19
N ALA A 159 5.58 50.75 -17.18
CA ALA A 159 4.14 51.05 -17.07
C ALA A 159 3.86 52.55 -16.78
N ALA A 160 4.76 53.24 -16.09
CA ALA A 160 4.65 54.68 -15.83
C ALA A 160 4.88 55.52 -17.11
N LEU A 161 5.75 55.06 -18.01
CA LEU A 161 5.98 55.72 -19.30
C LEU A 161 4.82 55.49 -20.29
N GLU A 162 4.22 54.30 -20.30
CA GLU A 162 3.10 53.98 -21.20
C GLU A 162 1.77 54.67 -20.78
N SER A 163 1.58 54.92 -19.48
CA SER A 163 0.41 55.71 -19.01
C SER A 163 0.50 57.19 -19.40
N ARG A 164 1.71 57.76 -19.47
CA ARG A 164 1.94 59.16 -19.89
C ARG A 164 1.72 59.40 -21.39
N SER A 165 2.02 58.42 -22.24
CA SER A 165 1.78 58.53 -23.69
C SER A 165 0.29 58.43 -24.01
N ARG A 166 -0.46 57.53 -23.37
CA ARG A 166 -1.91 57.36 -23.58
C ARG A 166 -2.75 58.54 -23.11
N SER A 167 -2.34 59.27 -22.05
CA SER A 167 -3.05 60.48 -21.63
C SER A 167 -2.96 61.64 -22.64
N ARG A 168 -1.93 61.70 -23.49
CA ARG A 168 -1.82 62.73 -24.54
C ARG A 168 -2.70 62.45 -25.77
N GLU A 169 -2.99 61.19 -26.08
CA GLU A 169 -3.85 60.84 -27.22
C GLU A 169 -5.35 61.00 -26.90
N HIS A 170 -5.74 60.82 -25.64
CA HIS A 170 -7.15 60.92 -25.24
C HIS A 170 -7.68 62.37 -25.22
N GLU A 171 -6.83 63.38 -25.07
CA GLU A 171 -7.26 64.78 -25.10
C GLU A 171 -7.52 65.30 -26.53
N SER A 172 -6.90 64.69 -27.55
CA SER A 172 -7.08 65.09 -28.96
C SER A 172 -8.33 64.51 -29.63
N SER A 173 -9.01 63.54 -29.01
CA SER A 173 -10.11 62.78 -29.65
C SER A 173 -11.52 63.20 -29.19
N THR A 174 -11.64 64.20 -28.30
CA THR A 174 -12.94 64.71 -27.81
C THR A 174 -13.47 65.86 -28.67
N SER A 175 -13.22 65.82 -29.98
CA SER A 175 -13.90 66.66 -30.96
C SER A 175 -14.39 65.79 -32.10
N ALA A 176 -15.72 65.78 -32.26
CA ALA A 176 -16.50 65.02 -33.23
C ALA A 176 -16.75 63.53 -32.88
N VAL A 177 -17.99 63.19 -32.51
CA VAL A 177 -18.99 62.77 -33.50
C VAL A 177 -20.33 62.46 -32.83
N LYS A 178 -21.32 63.17 -33.36
CA LYS A 178 -22.78 63.15 -33.31
C LYS A 178 -23.48 61.79 -33.05
N PRO A 179 -24.62 61.76 -32.34
CA PRO A 179 -25.38 60.55 -32.03
C PRO A 179 -26.23 60.11 -33.22
N LYS A 180 -26.33 58.79 -33.48
CA LYS A 180 -27.29 58.24 -34.43
C LYS A 180 -28.12 57.11 -33.81
N SER A 181 -29.40 57.44 -33.72
CA SER A 181 -30.62 56.69 -33.41
C SER A 181 -30.75 55.28 -33.98
N ALA A 182 -31.72 54.55 -33.39
CA ALA A 182 -32.52 53.44 -33.94
C ALA A 182 -31.87 52.03 -33.93
N SER A 183 -32.56 50.91 -33.73
CA SER A 183 -33.98 50.56 -33.56
C SER A 183 -34.07 49.03 -33.60
N ASN A 184 -34.90 48.42 -32.72
CA ASN A 184 -35.64 47.14 -32.89
C ASN A 184 -34.77 45.86 -33.11
N GLU A 185 -35.09 44.63 -32.71
CA GLU A 185 -36.31 43.83 -32.87
C GLU A 185 -35.92 42.41 -32.38
N LYS A 186 -36.42 41.92 -31.24
CA LYS A 186 -37.55 40.98 -31.09
C LYS A 186 -37.54 39.72 -31.99
N LYS A 187 -37.17 38.55 -31.43
CA LYS A 187 -37.73 37.18 -31.68
C LYS A 187 -36.81 36.15 -30.99
N GLY A 188 -37.24 35.16 -30.19
CA GLY A 188 -38.53 34.49 -30.07
C GLY A 188 -38.59 33.24 -30.95
N ARG A 189 -38.33 32.05 -30.36
CA ARG A 189 -38.65 30.65 -30.77
C ARG A 189 -37.63 29.72 -30.06
N ARG A 190 -37.97 28.59 -29.47
CA ARG A 190 -39.20 27.83 -29.26
C ARG A 190 -38.93 26.84 -28.14
#